data_AF-A0A259PDJ7-F1
#
_entry.id   AF-A0A259PDJ7-F1
#
_cell.length_a   1.000
_cell.length_b   1.000
_cell.length_c   1.000
_cell.angle_alpha   90.00
_cell.angle_beta   90.00
_cell.angle_gamma   90.00
#
_symmetry.space_group_name_H-M   'P 1'
#
loop_
_entity.id
_entity.type
_entity.pdbx_description
1 polymer ?
#
loop_
_entity_poly.entity_id
_entity_poly.type
_entity_poly.pdbx_seq_one_letter_code
_entity_poly.pdbx_strand_id
1 'polypeptide(L)'
;MASEPITPELLRGWPLPDRSGTKDVRGSVLVVGGARATPGAAVLAGLAALRVGAGRLTLAVAESVAGPLAVAVPESGVVGLPEDDNGSVRGPNDALDRRLERADAVVVGPGLDEPVGTRRLVEHLLRGLPRDVPLVLDAFALGVLRDLPDDVRALLGGRSVLTPNLREAQFLLPDAAATGQGDEPDPAEAAAAAAR
;
A
#
# COMPACT_ATOMS: atom_id res chain seq x y z
N MET A 1 -10.00 -17.53 -14.74
CA MET A 1 -9.35 -18.63 -13.98
C MET A 1 -10.31 -19.02 -12.88
N ALA A 2 -10.48 -20.31 -12.58
CA ALA A 2 -11.27 -20.72 -11.43
C ALA A 2 -10.55 -20.30 -10.15
N SER A 3 -11.28 -19.77 -9.16
CA SER A 3 -10.71 -19.50 -7.84
C SER A 3 -10.49 -20.81 -7.10
N GLU A 4 -9.36 -20.93 -6.41
CA GLU A 4 -9.06 -22.06 -5.52
C GLU A 4 -9.23 -21.59 -4.05
N PRO A 5 -9.92 -22.35 -3.19
CA PRO A 5 -9.99 -22.04 -1.77
C PRO A 5 -8.60 -22.01 -1.12
N ILE A 6 -8.30 -20.97 -0.34
CA ILE A 6 -7.08 -20.94 0.47
C ILE A 6 -7.24 -21.91 1.64
N THR A 7 -6.43 -22.98 1.65
CA THR A 7 -6.43 -24.01 2.70
C THR A 7 -5.15 -23.95 3.54
N PRO A 8 -5.16 -24.47 4.78
CA PRO A 8 -3.94 -24.61 5.57
C PRO A 8 -2.86 -25.46 4.88
N GLU A 9 -3.26 -26.45 4.07
CA GLU A 9 -2.36 -27.27 3.23
C GLU A 9 -1.65 -26.42 2.18
N LEU A 10 -2.41 -25.58 1.46
CA LEU A 10 -1.85 -24.66 0.47
C LEU A 10 -0.84 -23.70 1.11
N LEU A 11 -1.19 -23.09 2.24
CA LEU A 11 -0.33 -22.14 2.95
C LEU A 11 0.94 -22.80 3.51
N ARG A 12 0.87 -24.04 3.98
CA ARG A 12 2.05 -24.81 4.41
C ARG A 12 3.01 -25.15 3.26
N GLY A 13 2.51 -25.16 2.03
CA GLY A 13 3.33 -25.34 0.83
C GLY A 13 4.13 -24.08 0.46
N TRP A 14 3.84 -22.92 1.03
CA TRP A 14 4.58 -21.70 0.75
C TRP A 14 5.95 -21.72 1.43
N PRO A 15 7.02 -21.32 0.71
CA PRO A 15 8.36 -21.35 1.27
C PRO A 15 8.46 -20.37 2.44
N LEU A 16 9.00 -20.84 3.55
CA LEU A 16 9.49 -19.94 4.60
C LEU A 16 10.66 -19.12 4.04
N PRO A 17 10.88 -17.89 4.56
CA PRO A 17 12.05 -17.10 4.19
C PRO A 17 13.33 -17.92 4.38
N ASP A 18 14.24 -17.86 3.40
CA ASP A 18 15.53 -18.54 3.51
C ASP A 18 16.27 -18.04 4.77
N ARG A 19 16.79 -19.00 5.53
CA ARG A 19 17.59 -18.74 6.73
C ARG A 19 19.03 -18.42 6.37
N SER A 20 19.44 -18.74 5.15
CA SER A 20 20.73 -18.41 4.56
C SER A 20 20.68 -17.05 3.84
N GLY A 21 21.80 -16.33 3.78
CA GLY A 21 21.90 -15.03 3.11
C GLY A 21 21.85 -13.80 4.03
N THR A 22 21.97 -12.61 3.44
CA THR A 22 21.91 -11.32 4.15
C THR A 22 20.48 -10.78 4.17
N LYS A 23 20.25 -9.75 4.98
CA LYS A 23 18.98 -9.00 4.99
C LYS A 23 18.55 -8.45 3.62
N ASP A 24 19.47 -8.36 2.66
CA ASP A 24 19.18 -7.86 1.31
C ASP A 24 18.45 -8.92 0.46
N VAL A 25 18.71 -10.21 0.69
CA VAL A 25 18.08 -11.32 -0.05
C VAL A 25 16.60 -11.49 0.32
N ARG A 26 16.22 -11.07 1.53
CA ARG A 26 14.84 -11.16 2.04
C ARG A 26 13.95 -9.98 1.65
N GLY A 27 14.45 -9.13 0.75
CA GLY A 27 13.72 -7.98 0.22
C GLY A 27 13.53 -6.83 1.20
N SER A 28 13.17 -5.69 0.64
CA SER A 28 12.96 -4.41 1.32
C SER A 28 11.54 -3.92 1.06
N VAL A 29 10.76 -3.81 2.13
CA VAL A 29 9.39 -3.31 2.07
C VAL A 29 9.35 -1.83 2.41
N LEU A 30 8.68 -1.05 1.58
CA LEU A 30 8.37 0.35 1.83
C LEU A 30 6.88 0.50 2.13
N VAL A 31 6.53 1.08 3.27
CA VAL A 31 5.14 1.43 3.61
C VAL A 31 4.99 2.95 3.52
N VAL A 32 4.10 3.42 2.66
CA VAL A 32 3.78 4.83 2.44
C VAL A 32 2.41 5.12 3.04
N GLY A 33 2.37 5.91 4.10
CA GLY A 33 1.12 6.14 4.82
C GLY A 33 1.28 7.06 6.03
N GLY A 34 0.54 6.78 7.10
CA GLY A 34 0.77 7.35 8.43
C GLY A 34 0.75 8.87 8.49
N ALA A 35 -0.43 9.47 8.41
CA ALA A 35 -0.69 10.84 8.83
C ALA A 35 -0.53 10.99 10.35
N ARG A 36 -0.38 12.23 10.81
CA ARG A 36 -0.21 12.54 12.24
C ARG A 36 -1.33 11.99 13.13
N ALA A 37 -2.55 11.94 12.62
CA ALA A 37 -3.70 11.41 13.35
C ALA A 37 -3.68 9.88 13.50
N THR A 38 -3.10 9.16 12.52
CA THR A 38 -3.14 7.68 12.47
C THR A 38 -1.79 7.03 12.08
N PRO A 39 -0.67 7.41 12.71
CA PRO A 39 0.66 6.88 12.36
C PRO A 39 0.78 5.37 12.61
N GLY A 40 0.00 4.85 13.56
CA GLY A 40 0.00 3.43 13.93
C GLY A 40 -0.43 2.50 12.80
N ALA A 41 -1.22 2.95 11.83
CA ALA A 41 -1.63 2.10 10.70
C ALA A 41 -0.42 1.71 9.82
N ALA A 42 0.47 2.67 9.51
CA ALA A 42 1.71 2.39 8.79
C ALA A 42 2.65 1.48 9.60
N VAL A 43 2.71 1.67 10.92
CA VAL A 43 3.50 0.80 11.82
C VAL A 43 3.00 -0.63 11.78
N LEU A 44 1.69 -0.86 11.90
CA LEU A 44 1.11 -2.20 11.91
C LEU A 44 1.36 -2.93 10.57
N ALA A 45 1.20 -2.24 9.44
CA ALA A 45 1.52 -2.78 8.12
C ALA A 45 3.02 -3.15 8.02
N GLY A 46 3.91 -2.26 8.48
CA GLY A 46 5.34 -2.52 8.46
C GLY A 46 5.78 -3.68 9.36
N LEU A 47 5.26 -3.75 10.58
CA LEU A 47 5.55 -4.86 11.50
C LEU A 47 5.01 -6.20 10.96
N ALA A 48 3.86 -6.19 10.28
CA ALA A 48 3.36 -7.38 9.60
C ALA A 48 4.34 -7.85 8.51
N ALA A 49 4.88 -6.91 7.71
CA ALA A 49 5.89 -7.23 6.69
C ALA A 49 7.16 -7.86 7.30
N LEU A 50 7.66 -7.33 8.41
CA LEU A 50 8.80 -7.93 9.12
C LEU A 50 8.47 -9.33 9.65
N ARG A 51 7.26 -9.54 10.20
CA ARG A 51 6.83 -10.84 10.73
C ARG A 51 6.70 -11.92 9.68
N VAL A 52 6.33 -11.57 8.44
CA VAL A 52 6.26 -12.53 7.33
C VAL A 52 7.61 -12.74 6.64
N GLY A 53 8.66 -12.01 7.05
CA GLY A 53 10.05 -12.31 6.68
C GLY A 53 10.78 -11.23 5.91
N ALA A 54 10.21 -10.03 5.73
CA ALA A 54 10.91 -8.93 5.07
C ALA A 54 12.27 -8.65 5.74
N GLY A 55 13.31 -8.50 4.93
CA GLY A 55 14.67 -8.26 5.42
C GLY A 55 14.92 -6.82 5.88
N ARG A 56 14.25 -5.86 5.25
CA ARG A 56 14.28 -4.43 5.60
C ARG A 56 12.89 -3.84 5.55
N LEU A 57 12.64 -2.89 6.45
CA LEU A 57 11.42 -2.08 6.47
C LEU A 57 11.80 -0.60 6.39
N THR A 58 11.10 0.15 5.54
CA THR A 58 11.07 1.62 5.60
C THR A 58 9.64 2.10 5.74
N LEU A 59 9.41 3.02 6.68
CA LEU A 59 8.15 3.76 6.82
C LEU A 59 8.33 5.16 6.23
N ALA A 60 7.54 5.50 5.22
CA ALA A 60 7.40 6.85 4.70
C ALA A 60 6.09 7.43 5.25
N VAL A 61 6.20 8.35 6.20
CA VAL A 61 5.12 8.87 7.03
C VAL A 61 5.13 10.38 7.08
N ALA A 62 4.09 11.01 7.63
CA ALA A 62 4.10 12.46 7.82
C ALA A 62 5.32 12.92 8.66
N GLU A 63 5.96 14.02 8.27
CA GLU A 63 7.21 14.51 8.89
C GLU A 63 7.12 14.60 10.43
N SER A 64 5.99 15.10 10.95
CA SER A 64 5.79 15.30 12.38
C SER A 64 5.84 14.00 13.20
N VAL A 65 5.59 12.84 12.59
CA VAL A 65 5.62 11.53 13.26
C VAL A 65 6.87 10.72 12.93
N ALA A 66 7.71 11.15 12.00
CA ALA A 66 8.88 10.39 11.56
C ALA A 66 9.88 10.12 12.72
N GLY A 67 10.24 11.15 13.48
CA GLY A 67 11.12 11.01 14.65
C GLY A 67 10.56 10.11 15.75
N PRO A 68 9.32 10.35 16.24
CA PRO A 68 8.67 9.47 17.21
C PRO A 68 8.58 8.01 16.76
N LEU A 69 8.24 7.76 15.50
CA LEU A 69 8.15 6.39 14.98
C LEU A 69 9.51 5.72 14.83
N ALA A 70 10.57 6.46 14.51
CA ALA A 70 11.93 5.91 14.48
C ALA A 70 12.39 5.39 15.84
N VAL A 71 11.90 6.00 16.94
CA VAL A 71 12.13 5.52 18.30
C VAL A 71 11.25 4.31 18.63
N ALA A 72 9.97 4.34 18.21
CA ALA A 72 9.01 3.29 18.52
C ALA A 72 9.22 1.99 17.73
N VAL A 73 9.76 2.08 16.51
CA VAL A 73 10.04 0.95 15.60
C VAL A 73 11.50 1.01 15.18
N PRO A 74 12.44 0.72 16.10
CA PRO A 74 13.88 0.88 15.86
C PRO A 74 14.42 -0.06 14.76
N GLU A 75 13.69 -1.11 14.40
CA GLU A 75 14.01 -2.02 13.31
C GLU A 75 13.76 -1.41 11.91
N SER A 76 13.04 -0.29 11.84
CA SER A 76 12.66 0.37 10.59
C SER A 76 13.55 1.57 10.25
N GLY A 77 13.78 1.79 8.96
CA GLY A 77 14.11 3.12 8.48
C GLY A 77 12.84 3.98 8.48
N VAL A 78 12.95 5.27 8.81
CA VAL A 78 11.81 6.19 8.74
C VAL A 78 12.18 7.40 7.90
N VAL A 79 11.26 7.82 7.04
CA VAL A 79 11.38 9.01 6.19
C VAL A 79 10.13 9.84 6.38
N GLY A 80 10.33 11.13 6.60
CA GLY A 80 9.25 12.10 6.65
C GLY A 80 8.84 12.58 5.26
N LEU A 81 7.54 12.69 5.06
CA LEU A 81 6.87 13.19 3.87
C LEU A 81 6.31 14.59 4.16
N PRO A 82 6.20 15.45 3.14
CA PRO A 82 5.57 16.76 3.29
C PRO A 82 4.15 16.60 3.84
N GLU A 83 3.80 17.40 4.85
CA GLU A 83 2.49 17.39 5.50
C GLU A 83 1.85 18.79 5.50
N ASP A 84 0.54 18.86 5.72
CA ASP A 84 -0.16 20.11 6.01
C ASP A 84 -0.16 20.43 7.52
N ASP A 85 -0.75 21.56 7.90
CA ASP A 85 -0.82 21.99 9.31
C ASP A 85 -1.60 20.98 10.20
N ASN A 86 -2.47 20.16 9.58
CA ASN A 86 -3.20 19.09 10.25
C ASN A 86 -2.40 17.78 10.36
N GLY A 87 -1.21 17.72 9.75
CA GLY A 87 -0.33 16.57 9.73
C GLY A 87 -0.73 15.51 8.72
N SER A 88 -1.54 15.90 7.72
CA SER A 88 -1.95 15.04 6.61
C SER A 88 -0.88 15.08 5.51
N VAL A 89 -0.50 13.94 4.97
CA VAL A 89 0.56 13.85 3.94
C VAL A 89 0.10 14.51 2.63
N ARG A 90 0.91 15.41 2.05
CA ARG A 90 0.55 16.20 0.85
C ARG A 90 1.10 15.70 -0.48
N GLY A 91 1.96 14.68 -0.45
CA GLY A 91 2.58 14.13 -1.66
C GLY A 91 3.97 13.56 -1.45
N PRO A 92 4.66 13.23 -2.55
CA PRO A 92 6.03 12.70 -2.54
C PRO A 92 7.08 13.79 -2.27
N ASN A 93 8.31 13.35 -2.00
CA ASN A 93 9.51 14.19 -1.97
C ASN A 93 10.74 13.37 -2.40
N ASP A 94 11.88 14.02 -2.58
CA ASP A 94 13.14 13.36 -2.96
C ASP A 94 13.57 12.27 -1.97
N ALA A 95 13.15 12.38 -0.71
CA ALA A 95 13.46 11.37 0.30
C ALA A 95 12.70 10.07 0.06
N LEU A 96 11.45 10.14 -0.39
CA LEU A 96 10.68 8.99 -0.86
C LEU A 96 11.34 8.35 -2.09
N ASP A 97 11.77 9.16 -3.07
CA ASP A 97 12.37 8.66 -4.31
C ASP A 97 13.59 7.77 -4.06
N ARG A 98 14.49 8.22 -3.18
CA ARG A 98 15.66 7.43 -2.76
C ARG A 98 15.32 6.10 -2.07
N ARG A 99 14.10 5.96 -1.54
CA ARG A 99 13.62 4.71 -0.94
C ARG A 99 12.95 3.82 -1.97
N LEU A 100 12.24 4.40 -2.94
CA LEU A 100 11.63 3.66 -4.05
C LEU A 100 12.67 2.91 -4.87
N GLU A 101 13.84 3.50 -5.12
CA GLU A 101 14.97 2.85 -5.81
C GLU A 101 15.44 1.53 -5.16
N ARG A 102 15.12 1.32 -3.89
CA ARG A 102 15.61 0.17 -3.09
C ARG A 102 14.48 -0.73 -2.59
N ALA A 103 13.24 -0.46 -3.01
CA ALA A 103 12.06 -1.19 -2.55
C ALA A 103 11.80 -2.38 -3.47
N ASP A 104 11.68 -3.57 -2.86
CA ASP A 104 11.29 -4.80 -3.56
C ASP A 104 9.77 -5.01 -3.50
N ALA A 105 9.08 -4.35 -2.57
CA ALA A 105 7.62 -4.25 -2.52
C ALA A 105 7.19 -2.94 -1.85
N VAL A 106 6.06 -2.38 -2.28
CA VAL A 106 5.50 -1.15 -1.73
C VAL A 106 4.07 -1.36 -1.26
N VAL A 107 3.74 -0.81 -0.09
CA VAL A 107 2.37 -0.70 0.42
C VAL A 107 2.04 0.78 0.51
N VAL A 108 0.87 1.20 0.02
CA VAL A 108 0.40 2.59 0.13
C VAL A 108 -1.02 2.65 0.66
N GLY A 109 -1.28 3.62 1.55
CA GLY A 109 -2.64 3.91 2.04
C GLY A 109 -2.86 3.83 3.55
N PRO A 110 -2.27 2.88 4.30
CA PRO A 110 -2.53 2.74 5.73
C PRO A 110 -2.23 4.04 6.52
N GLY A 111 -3.28 4.63 7.09
CA GLY A 111 -3.18 5.85 7.89
C GLY A 111 -3.08 7.15 7.09
N LEU A 112 -3.32 7.12 5.77
CA LEU A 112 -3.60 8.35 5.02
C LEU A 112 -5.05 8.80 5.27
N ASP A 113 -5.28 10.10 5.25
CA ASP A 113 -6.56 10.72 5.60
C ASP A 113 -6.95 11.92 4.69
N GLU A 114 -6.11 12.31 3.74
CA GLU A 114 -6.36 13.44 2.85
C GLU A 114 -6.31 13.01 1.36
N PRO A 115 -7.39 13.20 0.58
CA PRO A 115 -7.48 12.70 -0.79
C PRO A 115 -6.47 13.27 -1.77
N VAL A 116 -6.17 14.57 -1.73
CA VAL A 116 -5.32 15.21 -2.74
C VAL A 116 -3.87 14.74 -2.61
N GLY A 117 -3.34 14.70 -1.39
CA GLY A 117 -2.01 14.18 -1.10
C GLY A 117 -1.90 12.69 -1.35
N THR A 118 -2.94 11.92 -1.00
CA THR A 118 -3.00 10.48 -1.30
C THR A 118 -2.97 10.22 -2.80
N ARG A 119 -3.76 10.97 -3.59
CA ARG A 119 -3.74 10.87 -5.06
C ARG A 119 -2.35 11.16 -5.61
N ARG A 120 -1.71 12.23 -5.17
CA ARG A 120 -0.34 12.59 -5.60
C ARG A 120 0.66 11.49 -5.30
N LEU A 121 0.58 10.87 -4.12
CA LEU A 121 1.42 9.73 -3.76
C LEU A 121 1.16 8.52 -4.68
N VAL A 122 -0.09 8.11 -4.84
CA VAL A 122 -0.44 6.95 -5.68
C VAL A 122 -0.01 7.18 -7.13
N GLU A 123 -0.29 8.35 -7.68
CA GLU A 123 0.11 8.74 -9.03
C GLU A 123 1.63 8.73 -9.21
N HIS A 124 2.37 9.24 -8.23
CA HIS A 124 3.83 9.22 -8.20
C HIS A 124 4.40 7.80 -8.15
N LEU A 125 3.85 6.94 -7.28
CA LEU A 125 4.28 5.55 -7.13
C LEU A 125 4.03 4.75 -8.41
N LEU A 126 2.86 4.91 -9.03
CA LEU A 126 2.51 4.19 -10.26
C LEU A 126 3.43 4.55 -11.42
N ARG A 127 3.82 5.82 -11.53
CA ARG A 127 4.76 6.28 -12.57
C ARG A 127 6.22 5.96 -12.26
N GLY A 128 6.61 6.04 -10.99
CA GLY A 128 8.02 5.93 -10.58
C GLY A 128 8.50 4.50 -10.31
N LEU A 129 7.60 3.58 -9.97
CA LEU A 129 8.03 2.23 -9.61
C LEU A 129 8.28 1.32 -10.84
N PRO A 130 9.39 0.57 -10.87
CA PRO A 130 9.64 -0.49 -11.86
C PRO A 130 8.48 -1.48 -11.93
N ARG A 131 8.15 -1.98 -13.14
CA ARG A 131 6.94 -2.79 -13.40
C ARG A 131 6.89 -4.12 -12.63
N ASP A 132 8.04 -4.63 -12.23
CA ASP A 132 8.25 -5.89 -11.51
C ASP A 132 8.13 -5.75 -9.98
N VAL A 133 8.12 -4.52 -9.45
CA VAL A 133 7.91 -4.29 -8.01
C VAL A 133 6.43 -4.42 -7.66
N PRO A 134 6.02 -5.34 -6.77
CA PRO A 134 4.62 -5.44 -6.35
C PRO A 134 4.18 -4.18 -5.59
N LEU A 135 2.94 -3.74 -5.86
CA LEU A 135 2.33 -2.59 -5.21
C LEU A 135 1.01 -2.99 -4.53
N VAL A 136 0.95 -2.89 -3.21
CA VAL A 136 -0.27 -3.09 -2.43
C VAL A 136 -0.95 -1.74 -2.20
N LEU A 137 -2.22 -1.63 -2.60
CA LEU A 137 -3.05 -0.46 -2.33
C LEU A 137 -4.13 -0.85 -1.33
N ASP A 138 -4.15 -0.13 -0.22
CA ASP A 138 -5.07 -0.38 0.89
C ASP A 138 -5.74 0.92 1.35
N ALA A 139 -6.88 0.79 2.03
CA ALA A 139 -7.58 1.88 2.68
C ALA A 139 -7.73 3.14 1.78
N PHE A 140 -7.21 4.28 2.22
CA PHE A 140 -7.38 5.57 1.55
C PHE A 140 -6.80 5.60 0.13
N ALA A 141 -5.79 4.76 -0.16
CA ALA A 141 -5.23 4.66 -1.51
C ALA A 141 -6.24 4.09 -2.51
N LEU A 142 -7.15 3.21 -2.07
CA LEU A 142 -8.22 2.67 -2.91
C LEU A 142 -9.24 3.75 -3.25
N GLY A 143 -9.55 4.64 -2.30
CA GLY A 143 -10.54 5.71 -2.47
C GLY A 143 -10.22 6.71 -3.58
N VAL A 144 -8.93 6.92 -3.88
CA VAL A 144 -8.48 7.89 -4.91
C VAL A 144 -8.30 7.26 -6.29
N LEU A 145 -8.42 5.94 -6.44
CA LEU A 145 -8.12 5.26 -7.70
C LEU A 145 -8.97 5.71 -8.88
N ARG A 146 -10.22 6.09 -8.63
CA ARG A 146 -11.14 6.57 -9.68
C ARG A 146 -10.80 7.97 -10.16
N ASP A 147 -10.12 8.76 -9.32
CA ASP A 147 -9.73 10.13 -9.65
C ASP A 147 -8.40 10.19 -10.41
N LEU A 148 -7.72 9.06 -10.57
CA LEU A 148 -6.50 8.96 -11.36
C LEU A 148 -6.78 9.05 -12.86
N PRO A 149 -5.89 9.69 -13.64
CA PRO A 149 -5.94 9.61 -15.10
C PRO A 149 -5.92 8.16 -15.60
N ASP A 150 -6.60 7.88 -16.72
CA ASP A 150 -6.70 6.53 -17.28
C ASP A 150 -5.34 5.91 -17.61
N ASP A 151 -4.40 6.71 -18.11
CA ASP A 151 -3.02 6.29 -18.41
C ASP A 151 -2.26 5.88 -17.14
N VAL A 152 -2.56 6.51 -16.01
CA VAL A 152 -1.98 6.17 -14.70
C VAL A 152 -2.65 4.92 -14.13
N ARG A 153 -3.98 4.83 -14.22
CA ARG A 153 -4.72 3.66 -13.72
C ARG A 153 -4.32 2.37 -14.44
N ALA A 154 -4.08 2.45 -15.75
CA ALA A 154 -3.56 1.33 -16.54
C ALA A 154 -2.21 0.78 -16.02
N LEU A 155 -1.47 1.56 -15.23
CA LEU A 155 -0.22 1.10 -14.61
C LEU A 155 -0.45 0.10 -13.46
N LEU A 156 -1.66 -0.09 -12.95
CA LEU A 156 -1.97 -1.10 -11.92
C LEU A 156 -1.86 -2.53 -12.46
N GLY A 157 -2.13 -2.72 -13.76
CA GLY A 157 -2.23 -4.04 -14.38
C GLY A 157 -0.99 -4.92 -14.17
N GLY A 158 -1.20 -6.13 -13.67
CA GLY A 158 -0.21 -7.21 -13.59
C GLY A 158 0.77 -7.17 -12.41
N ARG A 159 0.69 -6.16 -11.53
CA ARG A 159 1.62 -6.00 -10.39
C ARG A 159 0.98 -5.53 -9.08
N SER A 160 -0.29 -5.14 -9.12
CA SER A 160 -0.97 -4.54 -7.98
C SER A 160 -1.86 -5.52 -7.23
N VAL A 161 -1.87 -5.40 -5.90
CA VAL A 161 -2.80 -6.08 -5.00
C VAL A 161 -3.66 -5.01 -4.34
N LEU A 162 -4.99 -5.11 -4.50
CA LEU A 162 -5.94 -4.20 -3.89
C LEU A 162 -6.65 -4.93 -2.76
N THR A 163 -6.81 -4.29 -1.60
CA THR A 163 -7.40 -4.92 -0.40
C THR A 163 -8.68 -4.22 0.08
N PRO A 164 -9.68 -4.00 -0.78
CA PRO A 164 -10.90 -3.32 -0.36
C PRO A 164 -11.64 -4.13 0.72
N ASN A 165 -12.13 -3.44 1.74
CA ASN A 165 -13.26 -3.95 2.53
C ASN A 165 -14.59 -3.74 1.77
N LEU A 166 -15.70 -4.22 2.33
CA LEU A 166 -17.04 -4.08 1.71
C LEU A 166 -17.38 -2.63 1.35
N ARG A 167 -17.03 -1.67 2.22
CA ARG A 167 -17.31 -0.25 1.99
C ARG A 167 -16.42 0.32 0.88
N GLU A 168 -15.14 -0.02 0.88
CA GLU A 168 -14.20 0.40 -0.17
C GLU A 168 -14.56 -0.22 -1.53
N ALA A 169 -15.08 -1.45 -1.55
CA ALA A 169 -15.56 -2.09 -2.77
C ALA A 169 -16.69 -1.28 -3.43
N GLN A 170 -17.62 -0.73 -2.64
CA GLN A 170 -18.67 0.17 -3.14
C GLN A 170 -18.10 1.45 -3.76
N PHE A 171 -16.99 1.96 -3.22
CA PHE A 171 -16.27 3.09 -3.82
C PHE A 171 -15.48 2.69 -5.07
N LEU A 172 -15.13 1.42 -5.27
CA LEU A 172 -14.48 1.00 -6.53
C LEU A 172 -15.50 0.70 -7.63
N LEU A 173 -16.71 0.23 -7.27
CA LEU A 173 -17.80 -0.13 -8.20
C LEU A 173 -19.12 0.60 -7.88
N PRO A 174 -19.23 1.92 -8.15
CA PRO A 174 -20.43 2.68 -7.84
C PRO A 174 -21.66 2.26 -8.69
N ASP A 175 -21.44 1.79 -9.92
CA ASP A 175 -22.53 1.42 -10.83
C ASP A 175 -23.28 0.15 -10.36
N ALA A 176 -22.58 -0.76 -9.69
CA ALA A 176 -23.20 -1.93 -9.05
C ALA A 176 -24.11 -1.48 -7.88
N ALA A 177 -23.66 -0.51 -7.08
CA ALA A 177 -24.44 0.05 -5.97
C ALA A 177 -25.65 0.90 -6.44
N ALA A 178 -25.56 1.54 -7.61
CA ALA A 178 -26.60 2.42 -8.15
C ALA A 178 -27.81 1.67 -8.75
N THR A 179 -27.65 0.42 -9.17
CA THR A 179 -28.73 -0.35 -9.83
C THR A 179 -29.81 -0.88 -8.90
N GLY A 180 -29.64 -0.81 -7.56
CA GLY A 180 -30.69 -1.16 -6.59
C GLY A 180 -31.22 -2.60 -6.65
N GLN A 181 -30.58 -3.46 -7.46
CA GLN A 181 -31.02 -4.83 -7.78
C GLN A 181 -29.88 -5.85 -7.75
N GLY A 182 -28.71 -5.50 -7.20
CA GLY A 182 -27.59 -6.41 -7.02
C GLY A 182 -27.20 -6.56 -5.55
N ASP A 183 -26.72 -7.74 -5.19
CA ASP A 183 -26.03 -7.98 -3.92
C ASP A 183 -24.89 -6.96 -3.71
N GLU A 184 -24.51 -6.73 -2.45
CA GLU A 184 -23.36 -5.88 -2.09
C GLU A 184 -22.11 -6.31 -2.89
N PRO A 185 -21.35 -5.39 -3.51
CA PRO A 185 -20.29 -5.76 -4.45
C PRO A 185 -19.21 -6.58 -3.74
N ASP A 186 -18.88 -7.74 -4.32
CA ASP A 186 -17.79 -8.58 -3.83
C ASP A 186 -16.47 -7.78 -3.89
N PRO A 187 -15.75 -7.60 -2.77
CA PRO A 187 -14.46 -6.93 -2.76
C PRO A 187 -13.45 -7.51 -3.75
N ALA A 188 -13.48 -8.82 -4.00
CA ALA A 188 -12.59 -9.46 -4.96
C ALA A 188 -12.91 -9.04 -6.41
N GLU A 189 -14.20 -8.94 -6.75
CA GLU A 189 -14.63 -8.45 -8.06
C GLU A 189 -14.30 -6.97 -8.23
N ALA A 190 -14.53 -6.16 -7.19
CA ALA A 190 -14.20 -4.74 -7.18
C ALA A 190 -12.70 -4.48 -7.38
N ALA A 191 -11.85 -5.22 -6.66
CA ALA A 191 -10.40 -5.18 -6.84
C ALA A 191 -9.99 -5.59 -8.26
N ALA A 192 -10.55 -6.70 -8.77
CA ALA A 192 -10.21 -7.21 -10.10
C ALA A 192 -10.67 -6.28 -11.23
N ALA A 193 -11.77 -5.53 -11.04
CA ALA A 193 -12.24 -4.54 -12.00
C ALA A 193 -11.36 -3.28 -11.97
N ALA A 194 -10.98 -2.81 -10.78
CA ALA A 194 -10.15 -1.61 -10.62
C ALA A 194 -8.69 -1.80 -11.07
N ALA A 195 -8.19 -3.04 -11.09
CA ALA A 195 -6.84 -3.38 -11.49
C ALA A 195 -6.66 -3.72 -12.99
N ARG A 196 -7.74 -3.66 -13.79
CA ARG A 196 -7.70 -3.83 -15.27
C ARG A 196 -7.35 -2.53 -15.97
#